data_AF-A0A2H0PJA6-F1
#
_entry.id   AF-A0A2H0PJA6-F1
#
_cell.length_a   1.000
_cell.length_b   1.000
_cell.length_c   1.000
_cell.angle_alpha   90.00
_cell.angle_beta   90.00
_cell.angle_gamma   90.00
#
_symmetry.space_group_name_H-M   'P 1'
#
loop_
_entity.id
_entity.type
_entity.pdbx_description
1 polymer ?
#
loop_
_entity_poly.entity_id
_entity_poly.type
_entity_poly.pdbx_seq_one_letter_code
_entity_poly.pdbx_strand_id
1 'polypeptide(L)'
;MSRLLLVMMFSLQSSAILAISEEAAMDQANRLAQRLLGVPPSSSLLEAMKNDIMAGKTDLAAIRAIRGESLGFFKSTLVNMFNKYGTQELINDVELTDFTATIVGLAYNNMAFNRLMYDDVIYTGDDKLGEYYVFRNLGMTEFTQVSFDPADVSIATDSIMISGHGLRLGEKVRFFASGGSLPAPIVADTDHFIIPVDVNNFKVASNLNNAISGTARDITDAGTGTHALEYRQEFIKNNYTPSGGSELKTVRRLNFNQLGDYPRQYRNADASVIDPAANPKVEPLLRLQNATSGNGPYGDIRYDDNIHYRNLETRVSNWPERLQARTQSKLYSTVNYSSKVDNEDIMGVITSRQMGRANFAAGTNRRGLANSMRAFYCSEMNQLQDASAPDVRVRRDIDRAPGGDHSVFETNCRSCHAGMDGMAGAFAFFNFDVSSNEGILRYNKNGLDGQPTEQDFSAGTNQKKQWRQNNMFPAGHLIKNNTWFNFWSSGGPNVALGWRLPDGGQSLTEGTGAHALGEVLANAEAFSDCMANRAFERVCLRVPTPFESLLVKQMARDFESGFDDLSEFGANTEYNFVGLISKISAICFGNE
;
A
#
# COMPACT_ATOMS: atom_id res chain seq x y z
N MET A 1 -5.81 81.76 -31.74
CA MET A 1 -4.65 81.73 -30.82
C MET A 1 -5.13 80.98 -29.57
N SER A 2 -4.52 79.95 -29.00
CA SER A 2 -3.33 79.15 -29.26
C SER A 2 -3.44 77.90 -28.36
N ARG A 3 -3.17 76.70 -28.90
CA ARG A 3 -2.57 75.52 -28.24
C ARG A 3 -3.20 74.97 -26.95
N LEU A 4 -3.72 73.73 -26.98
CA LEU A 4 -2.93 72.51 -26.71
C LEU A 4 -3.84 71.27 -26.85
N LEU A 5 -3.60 70.46 -27.90
CA LEU A 5 -3.95 69.04 -27.91
C LEU A 5 -3.01 68.35 -26.91
N LEU A 6 -3.55 67.72 -25.87
CA LEU A 6 -2.84 66.66 -25.14
C LEU A 6 -3.73 65.42 -25.13
N VAL A 7 -3.16 64.39 -25.73
CA VAL A 7 -3.71 63.08 -26.07
C VAL A 7 -4.19 62.33 -24.82
N MET A 8 -5.49 62.12 -24.68
CA MET A 8 -6.04 61.01 -23.87
C MET A 8 -6.00 59.73 -24.71
N MET A 9 -4.84 59.07 -24.77
CA MET A 9 -4.77 57.64 -25.04
C MET A 9 -4.76 56.95 -23.69
N PHE A 10 -5.95 56.60 -23.20
CA PHE A 10 -6.09 55.59 -22.15
C PHE A 10 -5.55 54.28 -22.72
N SER A 11 -4.36 53.89 -22.27
CA SER A 11 -3.83 52.54 -22.50
C SER A 11 -4.74 51.54 -21.79
N LEU A 12 -5.58 50.83 -22.55
CA LEU A 12 -6.04 49.51 -22.12
C LEU A 12 -4.80 48.62 -22.04
N GLN A 13 -4.17 48.54 -20.87
CA GLN A 13 -3.36 47.38 -20.55
C GLN A 13 -4.34 46.23 -20.31
N SER A 14 -4.73 45.57 -21.39
CA SER A 14 -5.29 44.23 -21.32
C SER A 14 -4.24 43.39 -20.60
N SER A 15 -4.55 42.94 -19.37
CA SER A 15 -3.81 41.88 -18.72
C SER A 15 -3.95 40.64 -19.60
N ALA A 16 -3.03 40.46 -20.54
CA ALA A 16 -2.90 39.22 -21.27
C ALA A 16 -2.48 38.16 -20.25
N ILE A 17 -3.43 37.35 -19.82
CA ILE A 17 -3.13 36.09 -19.15
C ILE A 17 -2.27 35.31 -20.14
N LEU A 18 -0.98 35.16 -19.85
CA LEU A 18 -0.08 34.33 -20.65
C LEU A 18 -0.58 32.89 -20.51
N ALA A 19 -1.27 32.40 -21.54
CA ALA A 19 -1.66 31.00 -21.61
C ALA A 19 -0.39 30.14 -21.72
N ILE A 20 -0.29 29.10 -20.89
CA ILE A 20 0.79 28.11 -20.98
C ILE A 20 0.78 27.47 -22.38
N SER A 21 1.95 27.27 -22.98
CA SER A 21 2.05 26.56 -24.25
C SER A 21 1.71 25.07 -24.07
N GLU A 22 1.21 24.41 -25.11
CA GLU A 22 0.95 22.97 -25.06
C GLU A 22 2.19 22.15 -24.68
N GLU A 23 3.36 22.56 -25.18
CA GLU A 23 4.64 21.92 -24.89
C GLU A 23 5.01 22.05 -23.39
N ALA A 24 4.89 23.25 -22.83
CA ALA A 24 5.15 23.48 -21.41
C ALA A 24 4.13 22.74 -20.52
N ALA A 25 2.86 22.71 -20.92
CA ALA A 25 1.82 21.98 -20.20
C ALA A 25 2.06 20.46 -20.23
N MET A 26 2.52 19.92 -21.36
CA MET A 26 2.85 18.49 -21.49
C MET A 26 4.07 18.13 -20.64
N ASP A 27 5.10 18.97 -20.65
CA ASP A 27 6.29 18.79 -19.81
C ASP A 27 5.95 18.84 -18.31
N GLN A 28 5.11 19.80 -17.89
CA GLN A 28 4.57 19.88 -16.52
C GLN A 28 3.73 18.65 -16.17
N ALA A 29 2.84 18.19 -17.06
CA ALA A 29 2.04 16.98 -16.87
C ALA A 29 2.91 15.75 -16.65
N ASN A 30 3.96 15.58 -17.46
CA ASN A 30 4.89 14.47 -17.36
C ASN A 30 5.68 14.49 -16.04
N ARG A 31 6.23 15.63 -15.63
CA ARG A 31 6.94 15.75 -14.34
C ARG A 31 6.01 15.47 -13.16
N LEU A 32 4.79 16.01 -13.19
CA LEU A 32 3.79 15.80 -12.13
C LEU A 32 3.39 14.32 -12.05
N ALA A 33 3.09 13.69 -13.18
CA ALA A 33 2.72 12.27 -13.24
C ALA A 33 3.86 11.38 -12.70
N GLN A 34 5.10 11.60 -13.15
CA GLN A 34 6.24 10.83 -12.64
C GLN A 34 6.45 11.02 -11.14
N ARG A 35 6.26 12.24 -10.63
CA ARG A 35 6.35 12.57 -9.19
C ARG A 35 5.37 11.75 -8.35
N LEU A 36 4.13 11.65 -8.82
CA LEU A 36 3.03 11.03 -8.08
C LEU A 36 2.99 9.51 -8.25
N LEU A 37 3.31 8.98 -9.43
CA LEU A 37 3.08 7.58 -9.76
C LEU A 37 4.26 6.67 -9.45
N GLY A 38 5.50 7.18 -9.53
CA GLY A 38 6.71 6.34 -9.44
C GLY A 38 6.87 5.34 -10.59
N VAL A 39 5.98 5.38 -11.60
CA VAL A 39 6.04 4.60 -12.84
C VAL A 39 5.71 5.50 -14.02
N PRO A 40 6.17 5.17 -15.25
CA PRO A 40 5.83 5.94 -16.44
C PRO A 40 4.31 6.02 -16.66
N PRO A 41 3.72 7.20 -16.86
CA PRO A 41 2.31 7.36 -17.19
C PRO A 41 2.00 6.94 -18.63
N SER A 42 0.75 6.55 -18.90
CA SER A 42 0.29 6.31 -20.27
C SER A 42 0.10 7.61 -21.05
N SER A 43 0.16 7.52 -22.38
CA SER A 43 -0.04 8.68 -23.26
C SER A 43 -1.44 9.29 -23.13
N SER A 44 -2.47 8.47 -22.90
CA SER A 44 -3.84 8.93 -22.68
C SER A 44 -3.98 9.71 -21.36
N LEU A 45 -3.34 9.23 -20.28
CA LEU A 45 -3.32 9.94 -19.01
C LEU A 45 -2.58 11.28 -19.12
N LEU A 46 -1.40 11.29 -19.77
CA LEU A 46 -0.62 12.51 -19.98
C LEU A 46 -1.38 13.57 -20.78
N GLU A 47 -2.07 13.16 -21.84
CA GLU A 47 -2.86 14.07 -22.67
C GLU A 47 -4.02 14.68 -21.87
N ALA A 48 -4.71 13.88 -21.04
CA ALA A 48 -5.75 14.40 -20.16
C ALA A 48 -5.21 15.37 -19.10
N MET A 49 -4.08 15.05 -18.48
CA MET A 49 -3.41 15.93 -17.51
C MET A 49 -2.92 17.23 -18.13
N LYS A 50 -2.38 17.20 -19.35
CA LYS A 50 -2.00 18.40 -20.11
C LYS A 50 -3.21 19.33 -20.28
N ASN A 51 -4.35 18.79 -20.68
CA ASN A 51 -5.58 19.58 -20.88
C ASN A 51 -6.07 20.21 -19.57
N ASP A 52 -6.01 19.49 -18.45
CA ASP A 52 -6.34 20.03 -17.13
C ASP A 52 -5.38 21.19 -16.75
N ILE A 53 -4.07 21.03 -17.01
CA ILE A 53 -3.05 22.06 -16.74
C ILE A 53 -3.25 23.31 -17.62
N MET A 54 -3.57 23.14 -18.91
CA MET A 54 -3.88 24.27 -19.80
C MET A 54 -5.12 25.04 -19.36
N ALA A 55 -6.06 24.37 -18.66
CA ALA A 55 -7.22 24.99 -18.05
C ALA A 55 -6.93 25.61 -16.67
N GLY A 56 -5.67 25.62 -16.21
CA GLY A 56 -5.26 26.13 -14.90
C GLY A 56 -5.61 25.20 -13.73
N LYS A 57 -5.91 23.92 -13.97
CA LYS A 57 -6.38 22.94 -12.98
C LYS A 57 -5.32 21.89 -12.67
N THR A 58 -4.17 22.30 -12.14
CA THR A 58 -3.06 21.40 -11.79
C THR A 58 -3.43 20.40 -10.68
N ASP A 59 -4.29 20.80 -9.76
CA ASP A 59 -4.86 19.94 -8.72
C ASP A 59 -5.72 18.81 -9.32
N LEU A 60 -6.56 19.12 -10.31
CA LEU A 60 -7.33 18.12 -11.06
C LEU A 60 -6.42 17.16 -11.83
N ALA A 61 -5.37 17.67 -12.48
CA ALA A 61 -4.37 16.84 -13.15
C ALA A 61 -3.71 15.86 -12.15
N ALA A 62 -3.40 16.31 -10.93
CA ALA A 62 -2.85 15.46 -9.87
C ALA A 62 -3.85 14.38 -9.42
N ILE A 63 -5.13 14.72 -9.24
CA ILE A 63 -6.18 13.74 -8.91
C ILE A 63 -6.29 12.69 -10.00
N ARG A 64 -6.28 13.11 -11.27
CA ARG A 64 -6.36 12.21 -12.42
C ARG A 64 -5.18 11.25 -12.46
N ALA A 65 -3.97 11.71 -12.13
CA ALA A 65 -2.82 10.83 -11.97
C ALA A 65 -3.04 9.83 -10.83
N ILE A 66 -3.38 10.31 -9.62
CA ILE A 66 -3.55 9.47 -8.41
C ILE A 66 -4.60 8.39 -8.61
N ARG A 67 -5.73 8.74 -9.23
CA ARG A 67 -6.91 7.89 -9.46
C ARG A 67 -6.86 7.14 -10.80
N GLY A 68 -5.79 7.32 -11.58
CA GLY A 68 -5.64 6.73 -12.91
C GLY A 68 -5.34 5.23 -12.89
N GLU A 69 -5.30 4.65 -14.10
CA GLU A 69 -5.22 3.20 -14.34
C GLU A 69 -4.00 2.49 -13.73
N SER A 70 -2.89 3.19 -13.46
CA SER A 70 -1.67 2.57 -12.95
C SER A 70 -1.73 2.27 -11.45
N LEU A 71 -2.56 3.01 -10.71
CA LEU A 71 -2.60 3.06 -9.24
C LEU A 71 -1.21 3.28 -8.60
N GLY A 72 -0.25 3.84 -9.37
CA GLY A 72 1.16 3.96 -8.95
C GLY A 72 1.32 4.78 -7.67
N PHE A 73 0.45 5.80 -7.48
CA PHE A 73 0.41 6.56 -6.25
C PHE A 73 0.16 5.67 -5.03
N PHE A 74 -0.86 4.81 -5.06
CA PHE A 74 -1.20 3.93 -3.95
C PHE A 74 -0.21 2.78 -3.79
N LYS A 75 0.25 2.20 -4.91
CA LYS A 75 1.14 1.02 -4.90
C LYS A 75 2.58 1.34 -4.52
N SER A 76 3.05 2.56 -4.78
CA SER A 76 4.44 2.93 -4.59
C SER A 76 4.59 4.18 -3.74
N THR A 77 4.04 5.32 -4.18
CA THR A 77 4.26 6.60 -3.51
C THR A 77 3.75 6.61 -2.07
N LEU A 78 2.52 6.17 -1.83
CA LEU A 78 1.89 6.19 -0.51
C LEU A 78 2.48 5.11 0.40
N VAL A 79 2.76 3.91 -0.15
CA VAL A 79 3.50 2.86 0.56
C VAL A 79 4.84 3.40 1.04
N ASN A 80 5.70 3.88 0.13
CA ASN A 80 7.04 4.40 0.48
C ASN A 80 7.03 5.61 1.43
N MET A 81 5.91 6.35 1.47
CA MET A 81 5.75 7.48 2.36
C MET A 81 5.50 7.04 3.82
N PHE A 82 4.75 5.95 4.02
CA PHE A 82 4.31 5.52 5.36
C PHE A 82 4.97 4.24 5.88
N ASN A 83 5.42 3.34 5.01
CA ASN A 83 5.81 1.97 5.39
C ASN A 83 6.87 1.91 6.49
N LYS A 84 7.87 2.81 6.46
CA LYS A 84 8.88 2.93 7.52
C LYS A 84 8.31 3.14 8.92
N TYR A 85 7.19 3.84 9.05
CA TYR A 85 6.61 4.12 10.36
C TYR A 85 5.99 2.90 11.02
N GLY A 86 5.67 1.86 10.25
CA GLY A 86 5.32 0.54 10.77
C GLY A 86 6.51 -0.26 11.32
N THR A 87 7.74 0.30 11.30
CA THR A 87 8.96 -0.39 11.72
C THR A 87 9.66 0.32 12.88
N GLN A 88 10.45 -0.41 13.67
CA GLN A 88 11.22 0.18 14.76
C GLN A 88 12.39 1.05 14.25
N GLU A 89 12.98 0.67 13.11
CA GLU A 89 14.21 1.27 12.55
C GLU A 89 13.94 2.31 11.47
N LEU A 90 12.67 2.63 11.20
CA LEU A 90 12.25 3.55 10.15
C LEU A 90 12.79 3.18 8.75
N ILE A 91 12.75 1.89 8.42
CA ILE A 91 13.20 1.35 7.13
C ILE A 91 12.01 1.18 6.16
N ASN A 92 12.19 1.60 4.91
CA ASN A 92 11.13 1.53 3.89
C ASN A 92 11.06 0.18 3.15
N ASP A 93 12.15 -0.59 3.16
CA ASP A 93 12.27 -1.88 2.46
C ASP A 93 11.65 -3.01 3.30
N VAL A 94 10.34 -2.91 3.52
CA VAL A 94 9.53 -3.97 4.13
C VAL A 94 8.32 -4.25 3.26
N GLU A 95 7.85 -5.48 3.29
CA GLU A 95 6.66 -5.91 2.57
C GLU A 95 5.43 -5.10 3.02
N LEU A 96 4.39 -5.07 2.19
CA LEU A 96 3.08 -4.56 2.60
C LEU A 96 2.62 -5.25 3.89
N THR A 97 2.02 -4.46 4.78
CA THR A 97 1.51 -4.92 6.08
C THR A 97 0.11 -4.38 6.35
N ASP A 98 -0.54 -4.86 7.40
CA ASP A 98 -1.83 -4.35 7.86
C ASP A 98 -1.81 -2.84 8.19
N PHE A 99 -0.70 -2.34 8.72
CA PHE A 99 -0.45 -0.90 8.93
C PHE A 99 -0.56 -0.10 7.63
N THR A 100 0.28 -0.44 6.63
CA THR A 100 0.37 0.32 5.38
C THR A 100 -0.85 0.09 4.49
N ALA A 101 -1.40 -1.13 4.45
CA ALA A 101 -2.62 -1.44 3.70
C ALA A 101 -3.82 -0.65 4.23
N THR A 102 -3.91 -0.44 5.55
CA THR A 102 -4.98 0.38 6.15
C THR A 102 -4.85 1.86 5.78
N ILE A 103 -3.64 2.41 5.80
CA ILE A 103 -3.38 3.78 5.33
C ILE A 103 -3.78 3.93 3.87
N VAL A 104 -3.37 2.98 3.01
CA VAL A 104 -3.71 2.99 1.58
C VAL A 104 -5.22 2.85 1.38
N GLY A 105 -5.88 1.97 2.13
CA GLY A 105 -7.33 1.76 2.05
C GLY A 105 -8.14 2.98 2.44
N LEU A 106 -7.76 3.69 3.50
CA LEU A 106 -8.41 4.93 3.92
C LEU A 106 -8.28 6.03 2.85
N ALA A 107 -7.06 6.26 2.35
CA ALA A 107 -6.83 7.25 1.29
C ALA A 107 -7.53 6.86 -0.03
N TYR A 108 -7.45 5.58 -0.42
CA TYR A 108 -8.09 5.07 -1.62
C TYR A 108 -9.62 5.23 -1.56
N ASN A 109 -10.25 5.01 -0.40
CA ASN A 109 -11.70 5.15 -0.28
C ASN A 109 -12.17 6.57 0.09
N ASN A 110 -11.28 7.58 0.07
CA ASN A 110 -11.57 8.95 0.51
C ASN A 110 -12.20 8.99 1.91
N MET A 111 -11.74 8.13 2.82
CA MET A 111 -12.13 8.23 4.23
C MET A 111 -11.34 9.36 4.89
N ALA A 112 -11.94 10.03 5.88
CA ALA A 112 -11.24 11.02 6.70
C ALA A 112 -9.98 10.36 7.27
N PHE A 113 -8.82 10.87 6.89
CA PHE A 113 -7.55 10.19 7.11
C PHE A 113 -7.13 10.18 8.58
N ASN A 114 -7.60 11.16 9.38
CA ASN A 114 -7.40 11.19 10.84
C ASN A 114 -7.97 9.94 11.54
N ARG A 115 -8.96 9.26 10.94
CA ARG A 115 -9.51 7.98 11.41
C ARG A 115 -8.47 6.88 11.58
N LEU A 116 -7.33 6.97 10.87
CA LEU A 116 -6.22 6.03 11.05
C LEU A 116 -5.75 5.92 12.51
N MET A 117 -5.98 6.97 13.31
CA MET A 117 -5.51 7.07 14.70
C MET A 117 -6.48 6.48 15.71
N TYR A 118 -7.74 6.21 15.37
CA TYR A 118 -8.74 5.81 16.38
C TYR A 118 -9.77 4.80 15.88
N ASP A 119 -10.15 4.84 14.60
CA ASP A 119 -11.29 4.08 14.10
C ASP A 119 -11.06 2.55 14.21
N ASP A 120 -12.13 1.79 14.45
CA ASP A 120 -12.10 0.33 14.57
C ASP A 120 -12.09 -0.33 13.19
N VAL A 121 -11.08 0.04 12.39
CA VAL A 121 -10.96 -0.35 10.99
C VAL A 121 -9.56 -0.84 10.66
N ILE A 122 -9.50 -1.91 9.88
CA ILE A 122 -8.29 -2.42 9.24
C ILE A 122 -8.64 -2.84 7.82
N TYR A 123 -7.74 -2.63 6.86
CA TYR A 123 -7.94 -3.07 5.49
C TYR A 123 -7.21 -4.36 5.21
N THR A 124 -7.92 -5.30 4.59
CA THR A 124 -7.40 -6.58 4.12
C THR A 124 -7.67 -6.71 2.62
N GLY A 125 -6.96 -7.58 1.90
CA GLY A 125 -7.45 -8.08 0.62
C GLY A 125 -8.88 -8.67 0.72
N ASP A 126 -9.66 -8.58 -0.35
CA ASP A 126 -11.04 -9.08 -0.42
C ASP A 126 -11.14 -10.62 -0.35
N ASP A 127 -12.30 -11.11 0.10
CA ASP A 127 -12.57 -12.55 0.24
C ASP A 127 -12.57 -13.30 -1.12
N LYS A 128 -12.70 -12.56 -2.23
CA LYS A 128 -12.77 -13.10 -3.59
C LYS A 128 -11.40 -13.22 -4.25
N LEU A 129 -10.30 -12.90 -3.55
CA LEU A 129 -8.96 -13.11 -4.08
C LEU A 129 -8.74 -14.60 -4.39
N GLY A 130 -9.28 -15.51 -3.59
CA GLY A 130 -9.30 -16.95 -3.89
C GLY A 130 -9.92 -17.28 -5.26
N GLU A 131 -10.99 -16.58 -5.66
CA GLU A 131 -11.61 -16.73 -6.98
C GLU A 131 -10.75 -16.09 -8.07
N TYR A 132 -10.25 -14.86 -7.87
CA TYR A 132 -9.43 -14.10 -8.84
C TYR A 132 -8.16 -14.84 -9.28
N TYR A 133 -7.65 -15.70 -8.42
CA TYR A 133 -6.47 -16.51 -8.70
C TYR A 133 -6.73 -17.93 -9.13
N VAL A 134 -7.91 -18.48 -8.87
CA VAL A 134 -8.36 -19.61 -9.68
C VAL A 134 -8.48 -19.12 -11.14
N PHE A 135 -8.84 -17.87 -11.40
CA PHE A 135 -8.83 -17.31 -12.78
C PHE A 135 -7.44 -16.94 -13.33
N ARG A 136 -6.41 -16.68 -12.49
CA ARG A 136 -5.01 -16.46 -12.95
C ARG A 136 -4.15 -17.73 -12.97
N ASN A 137 -4.44 -18.73 -12.14
CA ASN A 137 -3.78 -20.05 -12.17
C ASN A 137 -4.60 -21.12 -12.92
N LEU A 138 -5.84 -20.85 -13.33
CA LEU A 138 -6.49 -21.48 -14.48
C LEU A 138 -6.23 -20.66 -15.75
N GLY A 139 -5.01 -20.14 -15.90
CA GLY A 139 -4.43 -20.18 -17.22
C GLY A 139 -4.46 -21.65 -17.66
N MET A 140 -5.52 -22.07 -18.34
CA MET A 140 -5.32 -23.11 -19.33
C MET A 140 -4.33 -22.48 -20.30
N THR A 141 -3.04 -22.79 -20.12
CA THR A 141 -2.06 -22.62 -21.18
C THR A 141 -2.51 -23.56 -22.29
N GLU A 142 -3.40 -23.07 -23.16
CA GLU A 142 -3.65 -23.73 -24.42
C GLU A 142 -2.56 -23.25 -25.37
N PHE A 143 -1.73 -24.19 -25.76
CA PHE A 143 -0.89 -24.03 -26.92
C PHE A 143 -1.81 -23.93 -28.13
N THR A 144 -1.87 -22.75 -28.75
CA THR A 144 -2.58 -22.60 -30.01
C THR A 144 -1.62 -23.02 -31.11
N GLN A 145 -2.02 -24.02 -31.89
CA GLN A 145 -1.28 -24.47 -33.06
C GLN A 145 -1.97 -23.90 -34.29
N VAL A 146 -1.23 -23.14 -35.10
CA VAL A 146 -1.70 -22.62 -36.39
C VAL A 146 -0.89 -23.26 -37.49
N SER A 147 -1.57 -23.92 -38.42
CA SER A 147 -0.93 -24.52 -39.59
C SER A 147 -0.65 -23.48 -40.67
N PHE A 148 0.45 -23.70 -41.39
CA PHE A 148 0.80 -22.98 -42.60
C PHE A 148 1.47 -23.96 -43.56
N ASP A 149 1.43 -23.66 -44.84
CA ASP A 149 1.97 -24.52 -45.89
C ASP A 149 3.35 -24.00 -46.36
N PRO A 150 4.18 -24.85 -46.99
CA PRO A 150 5.47 -24.41 -47.54
C PRO A 150 5.34 -23.25 -48.54
N ALA A 151 4.20 -23.12 -49.21
CA ALA A 151 3.90 -22.01 -50.11
C ALA A 151 3.77 -20.65 -49.39
N ASP A 152 3.50 -20.66 -48.08
CA ASP A 152 3.41 -19.46 -47.25
C ASP A 152 4.78 -18.97 -46.77
N VAL A 153 5.86 -19.70 -47.10
CA VAL A 153 7.23 -19.38 -46.70
C VAL A 153 7.98 -18.76 -47.87
N SER A 154 8.43 -17.51 -47.68
CA SER A 154 9.18 -16.76 -48.69
C SER A 154 10.67 -16.72 -48.35
N ILE A 155 11.46 -17.55 -49.02
CA ILE A 155 12.94 -17.54 -48.91
C ILE A 155 13.56 -16.24 -49.43
N ALA A 156 12.86 -15.48 -50.29
CA ALA A 156 13.37 -14.21 -50.82
C ALA A 156 13.28 -13.06 -49.80
N THR A 157 12.41 -13.20 -48.80
CA THR A 157 12.12 -12.14 -47.83
C THR A 157 12.29 -12.59 -46.38
N ASP A 158 12.67 -13.85 -46.15
CA ASP A 158 12.76 -14.51 -44.84
C ASP A 158 11.48 -14.41 -44.02
N SER A 159 10.33 -14.47 -44.68
CA SER A 159 9.03 -14.28 -44.04
C SER A 159 8.13 -15.49 -44.18
N ILE A 160 7.25 -15.65 -43.19
CA ILE A 160 6.19 -16.66 -43.16
C ILE A 160 4.86 -15.91 -43.10
N MET A 161 3.96 -16.27 -44.00
CA MET A 161 2.62 -15.70 -44.08
C MET A 161 1.62 -16.55 -43.29
N ILE A 162 0.99 -15.95 -42.29
CA ILE A 162 -0.19 -16.51 -41.60
C ILE A 162 -1.18 -15.37 -41.46
N SER A 163 -2.33 -15.48 -42.13
CA SER A 163 -3.32 -14.40 -42.14
C SER A 163 -3.80 -14.06 -40.73
N GLY A 164 -3.69 -12.79 -40.34
CA GLY A 164 -4.16 -12.30 -39.05
C GLY A 164 -3.48 -12.93 -37.83
N HIS A 165 -2.20 -13.32 -37.95
CA HIS A 165 -1.50 -14.08 -36.89
C HIS A 165 -1.49 -13.39 -35.52
N GLY A 166 -1.43 -12.05 -35.50
CA GLY A 166 -1.48 -11.21 -34.29
C GLY A 166 -0.28 -11.38 -33.33
N LEU A 167 0.78 -12.05 -33.78
CA LEU A 167 2.00 -12.31 -33.02
C LEU A 167 2.76 -11.00 -32.79
N ARG A 168 3.46 -10.89 -31.66
CA ARG A 168 4.17 -9.68 -31.25
C ARG A 168 5.68 -9.81 -31.41
N LEU A 169 6.36 -8.67 -31.48
CA LEU A 169 7.82 -8.61 -31.45
C LEU A 169 8.37 -9.32 -30.22
N GLY A 170 9.31 -10.26 -30.44
CA GLY A 170 9.93 -11.05 -29.39
C GLY A 170 9.06 -12.17 -28.83
N GLU A 171 7.89 -12.46 -29.41
CA GLU A 171 7.04 -13.57 -28.96
C GLU A 171 7.73 -14.91 -29.17
N LYS A 172 7.72 -15.77 -28.14
CA LYS A 172 8.36 -17.09 -28.18
C LYS A 172 7.42 -18.12 -28.80
N VAL A 173 7.90 -18.84 -29.79
CA VAL A 173 7.14 -19.83 -30.56
C VAL A 173 7.95 -21.11 -30.77
N ARG A 174 7.26 -22.20 -31.15
CA ARG A 174 7.89 -23.43 -31.64
C ARG A 174 7.26 -23.87 -32.94
N PHE A 175 8.06 -24.50 -33.78
CA PHE A 175 7.61 -25.01 -35.07
C PHE A 175 7.59 -26.54 -35.07
N PHE A 176 6.64 -27.09 -35.81
CA PHE A 176 6.47 -28.53 -36.01
C PHE A 176 6.16 -28.79 -37.49
N ALA A 177 6.63 -29.93 -38.00
CA ALA A 177 6.26 -30.43 -39.32
C ALA A 177 5.54 -31.78 -39.18
N SER A 178 4.47 -31.97 -39.93
CA SER A 178 3.81 -33.26 -40.10
C SER A 178 3.99 -33.70 -41.56
N GLY A 179 4.63 -34.86 -41.77
CA GLY A 179 4.82 -35.43 -43.11
C GLY A 179 5.87 -34.75 -43.99
N GLY A 180 6.87 -34.05 -43.42
CA GLY A 180 7.94 -33.40 -44.18
C GLY A 180 8.97 -32.66 -43.30
N SER A 181 9.71 -31.71 -43.88
CA SER A 181 10.72 -30.87 -43.22
C SER A 181 10.23 -29.46 -42.94
N LEU A 182 10.66 -28.86 -41.83
CA LEU A 182 10.43 -27.42 -41.54
C LEU A 182 11.27 -26.52 -42.47
N PRO A 183 10.93 -25.22 -42.57
CA PRO A 183 11.78 -24.24 -43.25
C PRO A 183 13.19 -24.20 -42.63
N ALA A 184 14.24 -24.35 -43.42
CA ALA A 184 15.61 -24.30 -42.89
C ALA A 184 16.02 -22.84 -42.63
N PRO A 185 16.72 -22.51 -41.51
CA PRO A 185 17.27 -23.38 -40.46
C PRO A 185 16.40 -23.47 -39.19
N ILE A 186 15.08 -23.40 -39.32
CA ILE A 186 14.16 -23.52 -38.17
C ILE A 186 14.16 -24.97 -37.68
N VAL A 187 14.54 -25.15 -36.42
CA VAL A 187 14.59 -26.46 -35.76
C VAL A 187 13.27 -26.73 -35.04
N ALA A 188 12.73 -27.94 -35.22
CA ALA A 188 11.50 -28.37 -34.55
C ALA A 188 11.66 -28.43 -33.02
N ASP A 189 10.56 -28.23 -32.29
CA ASP A 189 10.50 -28.24 -30.81
C ASP A 189 11.60 -27.41 -30.10
N THR A 190 12.13 -26.40 -30.79
CA THR A 190 13.11 -25.45 -30.28
C THR A 190 12.46 -24.08 -30.19
N ASP A 191 12.81 -23.32 -29.15
CA ASP A 191 12.29 -21.97 -28.98
C ASP A 191 12.85 -21.04 -30.06
N HIS A 192 11.96 -20.33 -30.75
CA HIS A 192 12.30 -19.24 -31.67
C HIS A 192 11.51 -17.99 -31.30
N PHE A 193 11.90 -16.84 -31.86
CA PHE A 193 11.32 -15.54 -31.49
C PHE A 193 10.81 -14.78 -32.72
N ILE A 194 9.67 -14.11 -32.60
CA ILE A 194 8.98 -13.47 -33.74
C ILE A 194 9.46 -12.03 -33.97
N ILE A 195 9.62 -11.66 -35.24
CA ILE A 195 9.76 -10.28 -35.72
C ILE A 195 8.56 -10.00 -36.64
N PRO A 196 7.53 -9.25 -36.21
CA PRO A 196 6.38 -8.95 -37.07
C PRO A 196 6.81 -8.04 -38.23
N VAL A 197 6.29 -8.34 -39.43
CA VAL A 197 6.45 -7.48 -40.62
C VAL A 197 5.18 -6.67 -40.83
N ASP A 198 4.03 -7.34 -40.82
CA ASP A 198 2.70 -6.72 -40.88
C ASP A 198 1.65 -7.61 -40.18
N VAL A 199 0.36 -7.47 -40.50
CA VAL A 199 -0.75 -8.24 -39.90
C VAL A 199 -0.79 -9.71 -40.34
N ASN A 200 -0.19 -10.05 -41.47
CA ASN A 200 -0.18 -11.37 -42.08
C ASN A 200 1.22 -11.98 -42.17
N ASN A 201 2.29 -11.18 -42.09
CA ASN A 201 3.66 -11.63 -42.32
C ASN A 201 4.56 -11.40 -41.10
N PHE A 202 5.43 -12.37 -40.83
CA PHE A 202 6.45 -12.25 -39.78
C PHE A 202 7.74 -12.99 -40.16
N LYS A 203 8.85 -12.63 -39.50
CA LYS A 203 10.14 -13.32 -39.57
C LYS A 203 10.47 -14.02 -38.26
N VAL A 204 11.45 -14.91 -38.30
CA VAL A 204 11.86 -15.75 -37.17
C VAL A 204 13.31 -15.44 -36.78
N ALA A 205 13.56 -15.25 -35.48
CA ALA A 205 14.89 -15.00 -34.92
C ALA A 205 15.34 -16.13 -33.99
N SER A 206 16.65 -16.26 -33.81
CA SER A 206 17.27 -17.33 -33.02
C SER A 206 17.22 -17.14 -31.51
N ASN A 207 17.05 -15.90 -31.06
CA ASN A 207 16.92 -15.52 -29.66
C ASN A 207 16.19 -14.17 -29.58
N LEU A 208 15.80 -13.78 -28.38
CA LEU A 208 15.07 -12.53 -28.14
C LEU A 208 15.86 -11.28 -28.55
N ASN A 209 17.17 -11.23 -28.27
CA ASN A 209 18.00 -10.07 -28.60
C ASN A 209 18.07 -9.83 -30.12
N ASN A 210 18.14 -10.91 -30.90
CA ASN A 210 18.09 -10.86 -32.34
C ASN A 210 16.71 -10.42 -32.83
N ALA A 211 15.62 -10.88 -32.21
CA ALA A 211 14.28 -10.41 -32.54
C ALA A 211 14.12 -8.89 -32.31
N ILE A 212 14.52 -8.40 -31.13
CA ILE A 212 14.44 -6.98 -30.77
C ILE A 212 15.34 -6.13 -31.69
N SER A 213 16.49 -6.65 -32.09
CA SER A 213 17.43 -5.95 -32.99
C SER A 213 17.04 -6.06 -34.48
N GLY A 214 15.94 -6.75 -34.82
CA GLY A 214 15.50 -6.95 -36.20
C GLY A 214 16.33 -7.96 -37.00
N THR A 215 17.20 -8.73 -36.35
CA THR A 215 18.08 -9.72 -36.97
C THR A 215 17.34 -11.05 -37.15
N ALA A 216 16.69 -11.22 -38.30
CA ALA A 216 16.02 -12.46 -38.67
C ALA A 216 17.02 -13.58 -39.05
N ARG A 217 16.55 -14.84 -38.98
CA ARG A 217 17.22 -15.98 -39.61
C ARG A 217 16.98 -15.92 -41.12
N ASP A 218 18.03 -16.15 -41.90
CA ASP A 218 17.98 -16.37 -43.35
C ASP A 218 17.30 -17.72 -43.62
N ILE A 219 16.14 -17.71 -44.30
CA ILE A 219 15.37 -18.92 -44.61
C ILE A 219 15.84 -19.43 -45.96
N THR A 220 16.58 -20.54 -45.96
CA THR A 220 17.24 -21.08 -47.17
C THR A 220 16.44 -22.17 -47.89
N ASP A 221 15.42 -22.71 -47.22
CA ASP A 221 14.52 -23.72 -47.76
C ASP A 221 13.12 -23.54 -47.14
N ALA A 222 12.07 -23.63 -47.96
CA ALA A 222 10.70 -23.42 -47.50
C ALA A 222 10.13 -24.61 -46.72
N GLY A 223 10.81 -25.76 -46.70
CA GLY A 223 10.32 -27.00 -46.11
C GLY A 223 9.33 -27.75 -47.01
N THR A 224 8.86 -28.89 -46.50
CA THR A 224 7.87 -29.76 -47.17
C THR A 224 6.84 -30.29 -46.16
N GLY A 225 5.71 -30.80 -46.63
CA GLY A 225 4.62 -31.27 -45.76
C GLY A 225 3.85 -30.11 -45.11
N THR A 226 3.05 -30.39 -44.09
CA THR A 226 2.30 -29.35 -43.38
C THR A 226 3.10 -28.85 -42.19
N HIS A 227 3.25 -27.53 -42.07
CA HIS A 227 3.91 -26.92 -40.92
C HIS A 227 2.90 -26.42 -39.92
N ALA A 228 3.37 -26.26 -38.70
CA ALA A 228 2.59 -25.70 -37.64
C ALA A 228 3.45 -24.84 -36.72
N LEU A 229 2.93 -23.67 -36.42
CA LEU A 229 3.43 -22.76 -35.42
C LEU A 229 2.64 -22.95 -34.14
N GLU A 230 3.32 -23.29 -33.05
CA GLU A 230 2.74 -23.33 -31.72
C GLU A 230 3.20 -22.12 -30.92
N TYR A 231 2.23 -21.42 -30.33
CA TYR A 231 2.46 -20.30 -29.42
C TYR A 231 1.45 -20.35 -28.26
N ARG A 232 1.80 -19.74 -27.13
CA ARG A 232 0.91 -19.77 -25.95
C ARG A 232 -0.09 -18.64 -26.01
N GLN A 233 -1.37 -18.98 -25.84
CA GLN A 233 -2.42 -18.03 -25.52
C GLN A 233 -2.99 -18.33 -24.14
N GLU A 234 -3.27 -17.29 -23.35
CA GLU A 234 -4.11 -17.41 -22.16
C GLU A 234 -5.56 -17.11 -22.56
N PHE A 235 -6.47 -18.06 -22.31
CA PHE A 235 -7.90 -17.82 -22.45
C PHE A 235 -8.48 -17.36 -21.11
N ILE A 236 -9.16 -16.21 -21.11
CA ILE A 236 -10.03 -15.81 -20.01
C ILE A 236 -11.40 -16.46 -20.24
N LYS A 237 -11.73 -17.52 -19.49
CA LYS A 237 -13.12 -18.02 -19.42
C LYS A 237 -13.92 -17.06 -18.54
N ASN A 238 -14.75 -16.22 -19.16
CA ASN A 238 -15.80 -15.51 -18.44
C ASN A 238 -16.96 -16.48 -18.23
N ASN A 239 -17.01 -17.17 -17.09
CA ASN A 239 -18.17 -18.00 -16.73
C ASN A 239 -19.36 -17.17 -16.20
N TYR A 240 -19.48 -15.89 -16.59
CA TYR A 240 -20.75 -15.19 -16.39
C TYR A 240 -21.70 -15.60 -17.52
N THR A 241 -22.52 -16.61 -17.24
CA THR A 241 -23.77 -16.80 -17.97
C THR A 241 -24.80 -15.91 -17.26
N PRO A 242 -25.23 -14.77 -17.86
CA PRO A 242 -26.48 -14.17 -17.42
C PRO A 242 -27.54 -15.25 -17.63
N SER A 243 -28.41 -15.46 -16.65
CA SER A 243 -29.51 -16.43 -16.73
C SER A 243 -30.22 -16.34 -18.09
N GLY A 244 -29.90 -17.26 -19.01
CA GLY A 244 -30.49 -17.36 -20.36
C GLY A 244 -29.64 -16.91 -21.56
N GLY A 245 -28.37 -16.49 -21.43
CA GLY A 245 -27.52 -16.06 -22.57
C GLY A 245 -26.27 -16.93 -22.79
N SER A 246 -25.86 -17.11 -24.05
CA SER A 246 -24.65 -17.86 -24.43
C SER A 246 -23.34 -17.18 -24.04
N GLU A 247 -22.33 -18.00 -23.70
CA GLU A 247 -21.00 -17.67 -23.15
C GLU A 247 -20.23 -16.62 -23.99
N LEU A 248 -19.79 -15.52 -23.35
CA LEU A 248 -18.95 -14.49 -23.99
C LEU A 248 -17.47 -14.73 -23.69
N LYS A 249 -16.75 -15.31 -24.66
CA LYS A 249 -15.28 -15.47 -24.61
C LYS A 249 -14.60 -14.15 -25.01
N THR A 250 -13.78 -13.57 -24.12
CA THR A 250 -12.94 -12.41 -24.48
C THR A 250 -11.47 -12.80 -24.36
N VAL A 251 -10.71 -12.70 -25.46
CA VAL A 251 -9.29 -13.09 -25.53
C VAL A 251 -8.41 -11.88 -25.21
N ARG A 252 -7.47 -12.00 -24.26
CA ARG A 252 -6.47 -10.95 -23.96
C ARG A 252 -5.05 -11.56 -23.99
N ARG A 253 -4.20 -11.12 -24.93
CA ARG A 253 -2.80 -11.60 -25.05
C ARG A 253 -1.86 -10.80 -24.12
N LEU A 254 -1.14 -11.47 -23.21
CA LEU A 254 -0.11 -10.88 -22.32
C LEU A 254 1.33 -11.21 -22.80
N ASN A 255 2.31 -10.38 -22.42
CA ASN A 255 3.73 -10.48 -22.82
C ASN A 255 4.52 -11.46 -21.92
N PHE A 256 5.44 -12.23 -22.51
CA PHE A 256 6.18 -13.35 -21.89
C PHE A 256 7.23 -13.01 -20.81
N ASN A 257 7.54 -11.74 -20.55
CA ASN A 257 8.63 -11.36 -19.64
C ASN A 257 8.24 -11.42 -18.14
N GLN A 258 7.06 -11.92 -17.78
CA GLN A 258 6.56 -11.90 -16.39
C GLN A 258 6.36 -13.27 -15.73
N LEU A 259 6.74 -14.39 -16.36
CA LEU A 259 6.56 -15.73 -15.80
C LEU A 259 7.87 -16.52 -15.86
N GLY A 260 8.40 -16.91 -14.69
CA GLY A 260 9.56 -17.80 -14.57
C GLY A 260 9.29 -19.20 -15.10
N ASP A 261 10.34 -19.90 -15.51
CA ASP A 261 10.27 -21.26 -16.08
C ASP A 261 9.70 -22.29 -15.07
N TYR A 262 8.55 -22.90 -15.40
CA TYR A 262 8.00 -24.06 -14.69
C TYR A 262 8.30 -25.40 -15.43
N PRO A 263 8.63 -26.51 -14.74
CA PRO A 263 8.98 -27.79 -15.37
C PRO A 263 7.81 -28.54 -16.05
N ARG A 264 8.13 -29.26 -17.14
CA ARG A 264 7.24 -29.91 -18.13
C ARG A 264 6.56 -31.24 -17.71
N GLN A 265 6.07 -31.43 -16.49
CA GLN A 265 5.61 -32.77 -16.07
C GLN A 265 4.11 -33.10 -16.20
N TYR A 266 3.29 -32.24 -16.81
CA TYR A 266 1.86 -32.53 -16.97
C TYR A 266 1.44 -32.51 -18.44
N ARG A 267 1.89 -33.51 -19.21
CA ARG A 267 1.23 -33.90 -20.46
C ARG A 267 0.31 -35.09 -20.15
N ASN A 268 -0.94 -34.96 -20.58
CA ASN A 268 -1.91 -36.04 -20.75
C ASN A 268 -2.53 -36.60 -19.46
N ALA A 269 -3.54 -35.91 -18.94
CA ALA A 269 -4.64 -36.58 -18.26
C ALA A 269 -5.87 -36.46 -19.18
N ASP A 270 -5.97 -37.43 -20.07
CA ASP A 270 -7.22 -37.76 -20.75
C ASP A 270 -8.26 -38.13 -19.68
N ALA A 271 -9.45 -37.59 -19.81
CA ALA A 271 -10.53 -37.71 -18.85
C ALA A 271 -11.23 -39.07 -19.01
N SER A 272 -10.57 -40.17 -18.68
CA SER A 272 -11.24 -41.45 -18.44
C SER A 272 -10.33 -42.45 -17.74
N VAL A 273 -10.94 -43.30 -16.89
CA VAL A 273 -10.36 -44.43 -16.15
C VAL A 273 -9.76 -44.10 -14.76
N ILE A 274 -10.65 -44.09 -13.77
CA ILE A 274 -10.31 -44.43 -12.38
C ILE A 274 -10.60 -45.94 -12.23
N ASP A 275 -9.58 -46.73 -11.86
CA ASP A 275 -9.79 -48.03 -11.19
C ASP A 275 -9.02 -48.03 -9.86
N PRO A 276 -9.71 -48.04 -8.70
CA PRO A 276 -9.09 -47.91 -7.39
C PRO A 276 -8.81 -49.28 -6.76
N ALA A 277 -7.91 -50.08 -7.33
CA ALA A 277 -7.58 -51.38 -6.72
C ALA A 277 -6.23 -51.98 -7.11
N ALA A 278 -5.10 -51.26 -7.00
CA ALA A 278 -3.79 -51.91 -6.94
C ALA A 278 -2.67 -51.01 -6.39
N ASN A 279 -2.03 -51.49 -5.33
CA ASN A 279 -0.67 -51.18 -4.87
C ASN A 279 -0.49 -50.12 -3.75
N PRO A 280 -0.23 -50.57 -2.50
CA PRO A 280 0.13 -49.72 -1.38
C PRO A 280 1.64 -49.47 -1.38
N LYS A 281 2.11 -48.41 -2.05
CA LYS A 281 3.47 -47.82 -1.90
C LYS A 281 3.73 -46.59 -2.78
N VAL A 282 2.74 -45.70 -2.90
CA VAL A 282 2.96 -44.35 -3.45
C VAL A 282 2.53 -43.37 -2.36
N GLU A 283 3.49 -42.58 -1.88
CA GLU A 283 3.17 -41.46 -1.00
C GLU A 283 2.16 -40.55 -1.71
N PRO A 284 1.04 -40.21 -1.04
CA PRO A 284 -0.05 -39.50 -1.68
C PRO A 284 0.45 -38.14 -2.18
N LEU A 285 0.18 -37.85 -3.46
CA LEU A 285 -0.04 -36.49 -3.95
C LEU A 285 -0.77 -35.75 -2.84
N LEU A 286 -0.11 -34.73 -2.28
CA LEU A 286 -0.62 -33.89 -1.19
C LEU A 286 -2.09 -33.61 -1.46
N ARG A 287 -2.94 -34.36 -0.74
CA ARG A 287 -4.36 -34.11 -0.68
C ARG A 287 -4.48 -32.67 -0.25
N LEU A 288 -5.11 -31.86 -1.08
CA LEU A 288 -5.95 -30.74 -0.64
C LEU A 288 -7.10 -31.31 0.22
N GLN A 289 -6.78 -31.95 1.33
CA GLN A 289 -7.70 -32.22 2.42
C GLN A 289 -7.51 -31.08 3.42
N ASN A 290 -8.16 -29.96 3.10
CA ASN A 290 -8.80 -29.04 4.06
C ASN A 290 -9.58 -27.97 3.28
N ALA A 291 -10.37 -28.40 2.30
CA ALA A 291 -11.43 -27.59 1.68
C ALA A 291 -12.81 -27.95 2.28
N THR A 292 -12.85 -28.21 3.59
CA THR A 292 -14.09 -28.31 4.39
C THR A 292 -14.21 -27.20 5.44
N SER A 293 -13.31 -26.22 5.45
CA SER A 293 -13.54 -24.84 5.87
C SER A 293 -13.22 -23.96 4.66
N GLY A 294 -13.79 -22.75 4.56
CA GLY A 294 -13.75 -21.87 3.37
C GLY A 294 -12.36 -21.35 2.94
N ASN A 295 -11.42 -22.25 2.68
CA ASN A 295 -10.00 -21.97 2.47
C ASN A 295 -9.72 -21.94 0.96
N GLY A 296 -9.58 -20.75 0.41
CA GLY A 296 -9.03 -20.55 -0.93
C GLY A 296 -7.50 -20.79 -0.97
N PRO A 297 -6.90 -20.90 -2.17
CA PRO A 297 -5.45 -21.11 -2.36
C PRO A 297 -4.56 -19.90 -1.95
N TYR A 298 -5.16 -18.86 -1.39
CA TYR A 298 -4.53 -17.67 -0.83
C TYR A 298 -4.89 -17.75 0.64
N GLY A 299 -3.88 -18.01 1.48
CA GLY A 299 -4.09 -18.33 2.89
C GLY A 299 -5.14 -17.41 3.50
N ASP A 300 -6.00 -17.98 4.36
CA ASP A 300 -6.97 -17.21 5.14
C ASP A 300 -6.35 -15.89 5.61
N ILE A 301 -7.16 -14.84 5.75
CA ILE A 301 -6.73 -13.64 6.46
C ILE A 301 -6.33 -14.07 7.86
N ARG A 302 -5.04 -14.33 8.03
CA ARG A 302 -4.42 -14.80 9.24
C ARG A 302 -3.89 -13.60 9.99
N TYR A 303 -4.38 -13.40 11.20
CA TYR A 303 -4.04 -12.24 12.02
C TYR A 303 -2.76 -12.44 12.83
N ASP A 304 -2.14 -13.62 12.72
CA ASP A 304 -0.88 -14.00 13.34
C ASP A 304 0.32 -13.94 12.38
N ASP A 305 0.08 -13.47 11.14
CA ASP A 305 1.06 -13.49 10.06
C ASP A 305 0.90 -12.26 9.13
N ASN A 306 1.86 -12.07 8.21
CA ASN A 306 1.89 -11.05 7.16
C ASN A 306 1.79 -11.66 5.75
N ILE A 307 1.59 -12.96 5.63
CA ILE A 307 1.58 -13.70 4.37
C ILE A 307 0.45 -13.19 3.46
N HIS A 308 -0.69 -12.83 4.04
CA HIS A 308 -1.81 -12.23 3.30
C HIS A 308 -1.38 -10.96 2.54
N TYR A 309 -0.76 -10.01 3.24
CA TYR A 309 -0.33 -8.74 2.66
C TYR A 309 0.82 -8.90 1.67
N ARG A 310 1.79 -9.78 1.98
CA ARG A 310 2.86 -10.16 1.03
C ARG A 310 2.26 -10.70 -0.27
N ASN A 311 1.30 -11.62 -0.20
CA ASN A 311 0.66 -12.19 -1.39
C ASN A 311 -0.16 -11.14 -2.14
N LEU A 312 -0.88 -10.28 -1.42
CA LEU A 312 -1.65 -9.19 -2.00
C LEU A 312 -0.75 -8.27 -2.84
N GLU A 313 0.36 -7.80 -2.27
CA GLU A 313 1.30 -6.90 -2.95
C GLU A 313 2.01 -7.57 -4.14
N THR A 314 2.52 -8.79 -3.94
CA THR A 314 3.38 -9.45 -4.94
C THR A 314 2.61 -10.07 -6.10
N ARG A 315 1.36 -10.47 -5.87
CA ARG A 315 0.60 -11.26 -6.84
C ARG A 315 -0.60 -10.51 -7.42
N VAL A 316 -1.14 -9.47 -6.78
CA VAL A 316 -2.34 -8.73 -7.27
C VAL A 316 -1.89 -7.40 -7.86
N SER A 317 -1.90 -7.28 -9.19
CA SER A 317 -1.42 -6.09 -9.88
C SER A 317 -2.20 -4.80 -9.55
N ASN A 318 -3.50 -4.92 -9.25
CA ASN A 318 -4.40 -3.82 -8.87
C ASN A 318 -4.84 -3.93 -7.40
N TRP A 319 -3.96 -4.41 -6.51
CA TRP A 319 -4.31 -4.67 -5.12
C TRP A 319 -4.98 -3.52 -4.35
N PRO A 320 -4.72 -2.22 -4.60
CA PRO A 320 -5.41 -1.15 -3.88
C PRO A 320 -6.93 -1.20 -4.07
N GLU A 321 -7.42 -1.59 -5.25
CA GLU A 321 -8.86 -1.75 -5.55
C GLU A 321 -9.47 -2.99 -4.88
N ARG A 322 -8.60 -3.91 -4.43
CA ARG A 322 -8.96 -5.18 -3.78
C ARG A 322 -8.89 -5.09 -2.26
N LEU A 323 -8.58 -3.91 -1.72
CA LEU A 323 -8.64 -3.65 -0.30
C LEU A 323 -10.09 -3.51 0.16
N GLN A 324 -10.44 -4.21 1.23
CA GLN A 324 -11.74 -4.16 1.87
C GLN A 324 -11.58 -3.78 3.34
N ALA A 325 -12.38 -2.81 3.79
CA ALA A 325 -12.45 -2.43 5.19
C ALA A 325 -13.07 -3.56 6.02
N ARG A 326 -12.48 -3.84 7.18
CA ARG A 326 -12.94 -4.81 8.17
C ARG A 326 -12.88 -4.19 9.55
N THR A 327 -13.69 -4.70 10.48
CA THR A 327 -13.66 -4.28 11.88
C THR A 327 -12.44 -4.88 12.59
N GLN A 328 -11.49 -4.06 13.04
CA GLN A 328 -10.21 -4.53 13.62
C GLN A 328 -10.44 -5.40 14.87
N SER A 329 -11.30 -4.96 15.80
CA SER A 329 -11.64 -5.66 17.04
C SER A 329 -12.23 -7.06 16.79
N LYS A 330 -13.08 -7.20 15.76
CA LYS A 330 -13.67 -8.49 15.39
C LYS A 330 -12.61 -9.44 14.84
N LEU A 331 -11.75 -8.94 13.95
CA LEU A 331 -10.69 -9.74 13.35
C LEU A 331 -9.70 -10.28 14.39
N TYR A 332 -9.35 -9.48 15.39
CA TYR A 332 -8.45 -9.92 16.46
C TYR A 332 -9.13 -10.82 17.51
N SER A 333 -10.46 -10.87 17.53
CA SER A 333 -11.23 -11.71 18.47
C SER A 333 -11.45 -13.16 18.04
N THR A 334 -11.13 -13.54 16.80
CA THR A 334 -11.46 -14.88 16.24
C THR A 334 -10.40 -15.96 16.46
N VAL A 335 -9.28 -15.65 17.13
CA VAL A 335 -8.19 -16.60 17.40
C VAL A 335 -8.11 -16.80 18.92
N ASN A 336 -7.82 -18.01 19.41
CA ASN A 336 -7.77 -18.42 20.83
C ASN A 336 -7.18 -17.38 21.82
N TYR A 337 -7.99 -16.41 22.25
CA TYR A 337 -7.66 -15.36 23.20
C TYR A 337 -8.71 -15.36 24.32
N SER A 338 -8.25 -15.19 25.56
CA SER A 338 -9.10 -15.27 26.76
C SER A 338 -10.16 -14.16 26.88
N SER A 339 -10.12 -13.15 26.00
CA SER A 339 -11.06 -12.03 25.97
C SER A 339 -11.16 -11.44 24.56
N LYS A 340 -12.37 -11.12 24.11
CA LYS A 340 -12.65 -10.30 22.93
C LYS A 340 -11.97 -8.93 23.07
N VAL A 341 -11.36 -8.41 22.01
CA VAL A 341 -10.84 -7.04 22.02
C VAL A 341 -12.03 -6.08 22.01
N ASP A 342 -12.08 -5.17 22.98
CA ASP A 342 -13.11 -4.14 23.01
C ASP A 342 -12.76 -3.01 22.04
N ASN A 343 -13.76 -2.48 21.36
CA ASN A 343 -13.58 -1.38 20.40
C ASN A 343 -13.01 -0.11 21.06
N GLU A 344 -13.32 0.12 22.35
CA GLU A 344 -12.75 1.22 23.15
C GLU A 344 -11.21 1.19 23.26
N ASP A 345 -10.62 0.01 23.06
CA ASP A 345 -9.18 -0.20 23.14
C ASP A 345 -8.50 -0.22 21.76
N ILE A 346 -9.24 -0.01 20.67
CA ILE A 346 -8.67 0.08 19.31
C ILE A 346 -8.22 1.51 19.00
N MET A 347 -6.99 1.65 18.52
CA MET A 347 -6.38 2.92 18.09
C MET A 347 -5.92 2.81 16.62
N GLY A 348 -6.86 2.43 15.75
CA GLY A 348 -6.64 2.25 14.32
C GLY A 348 -5.33 1.53 13.97
N VAL A 349 -4.46 2.17 13.20
CA VAL A 349 -3.21 1.56 12.72
C VAL A 349 -2.19 1.34 13.84
N ILE A 350 -2.27 2.06 14.97
CA ILE A 350 -1.35 1.91 16.11
C ILE A 350 -1.54 0.58 16.82
N THR A 351 -2.78 0.08 16.87
CA THR A 351 -3.11 -1.25 17.40
C THR A 351 -3.12 -2.33 16.31
N SER A 352 -2.54 -2.08 15.14
CA SER A 352 -2.33 -3.11 14.13
C SER A 352 -1.28 -4.15 14.57
N ARG A 353 -1.27 -5.34 13.95
CA ARG A 353 -0.29 -6.38 14.24
C ARG A 353 1.13 -5.90 13.94
N GLN A 354 1.34 -5.26 12.78
CA GLN A 354 2.66 -4.74 12.42
C GLN A 354 3.15 -3.69 13.43
N MET A 355 2.28 -2.81 13.90
CA MET A 355 2.65 -1.86 14.94
C MET A 355 2.90 -2.52 16.29
N GLY A 356 2.15 -3.57 16.63
CA GLY A 356 2.44 -4.42 17.78
C GLY A 356 3.84 -5.02 17.73
N ARG A 357 4.23 -5.55 16.56
CA ARG A 357 5.57 -6.09 16.32
C ARG A 357 6.67 -5.06 16.59
N ALA A 358 6.51 -3.85 16.07
CA ALA A 358 7.50 -2.79 16.21
C ALA A 358 7.56 -2.18 17.63
N ASN A 359 6.42 -2.13 18.34
CA ASN A 359 6.28 -1.25 19.51
C ASN A 359 5.90 -1.95 20.82
N PHE A 360 5.22 -3.09 20.79
CA PHE A 360 4.66 -3.73 21.99
C PHE A 360 5.44 -4.97 22.45
N ALA A 361 6.50 -5.38 21.74
CA ALA A 361 7.32 -6.54 22.13
C ALA A 361 8.09 -6.33 23.47
N ALA A 362 8.52 -5.09 23.76
CA ALA A 362 9.20 -4.74 25.01
C ALA A 362 8.24 -4.74 26.22
N GLY A 363 6.94 -4.50 25.96
CA GLY A 363 5.84 -4.54 26.91
C GLY A 363 5.80 -3.41 27.95
N THR A 364 6.58 -2.33 27.80
CA THR A 364 6.34 -1.08 28.54
C THR A 364 5.34 -0.16 27.83
N ASN A 365 5.07 -0.42 26.55
CA ASN A 365 4.15 0.29 25.65
C ASN A 365 4.44 1.80 25.43
N ARG A 366 5.53 2.34 26.01
CA ARG A 366 6.08 3.69 25.71
C ARG A 366 6.43 3.89 24.24
N ARG A 367 6.90 2.82 23.57
CA ARG A 367 7.29 2.87 22.16
C ARG A 367 6.10 3.14 21.23
N GLY A 368 4.90 2.66 21.57
CA GLY A 368 3.70 2.90 20.76
C GLY A 368 3.39 4.38 20.63
N LEU A 369 3.39 5.10 21.76
CA LEU A 369 3.25 6.56 21.76
C LEU A 369 4.41 7.24 21.02
N ALA A 370 5.66 6.87 21.33
CA ALA A 370 6.82 7.48 20.69
C ALA A 370 6.83 7.31 19.17
N ASN A 371 6.42 6.14 18.66
CA ASN A 371 6.26 5.92 17.23
C ASN A 371 5.07 6.72 16.66
N SER A 372 3.95 6.80 17.38
CA SER A 372 2.80 7.62 16.96
C SER A 372 3.20 9.08 16.74
N MET A 373 4.01 9.66 17.63
CA MET A 373 4.49 11.04 17.47
C MET A 373 5.43 11.20 16.28
N ARG A 374 6.31 10.22 16.05
CA ARG A 374 7.20 10.22 14.86
C ARG A 374 6.43 10.10 13.56
N ALA A 375 5.45 9.20 13.53
CA ALA A 375 4.67 8.87 12.36
C ALA A 375 3.71 10.01 12.01
N PHE A 376 2.99 10.53 12.99
CA PHE A 376 1.83 11.38 12.76
C PHE A 376 1.98 12.82 13.27
N TYR A 377 3.02 13.14 14.04
CA TYR A 377 3.31 14.50 14.53
C TYR A 377 4.65 15.03 14.01
N CYS A 378 5.37 14.22 13.23
CA CYS A 378 6.69 14.55 12.68
C CYS A 378 7.68 15.00 13.78
N SER A 379 7.48 14.47 14.99
CA SER A 379 8.17 14.89 16.21
C SER A 379 8.74 13.68 16.95
N GLU A 380 9.97 13.82 17.41
CA GLU A 380 10.69 12.84 18.21
C GLU A 380 10.53 13.12 19.71
N MET A 381 10.74 12.12 20.57
CA MET A 381 10.54 12.28 22.03
C MET A 381 11.46 13.32 22.67
N ASN A 382 12.65 13.55 22.10
CA ASN A 382 13.56 14.60 22.56
C ASN A 382 13.00 16.01 22.31
N GLN A 383 12.15 16.19 21.29
CA GLN A 383 11.50 17.48 21.00
C GLN A 383 10.26 17.69 21.87
N LEU A 384 9.67 16.60 22.38
CA LEU A 384 8.46 16.61 23.19
C LEU A 384 8.74 16.54 24.70
N GLN A 385 9.98 16.82 25.11
CA GLN A 385 10.36 16.87 26.51
C GLN A 385 9.62 17.99 27.25
N ASP A 386 8.95 17.64 28.33
CA ASP A 386 8.18 18.56 29.15
C ASP A 386 8.45 18.33 30.64
N ALA A 387 9.43 19.08 31.16
CA ALA A 387 9.76 19.04 32.58
C ALA A 387 8.70 19.69 33.48
N SER A 388 7.68 20.36 32.94
CA SER A 388 6.58 20.94 33.74
C SER A 388 5.46 19.93 34.02
N ALA A 389 5.40 18.84 33.26
CA ALA A 389 4.36 17.83 33.41
C ALA A 389 4.46 17.08 34.76
N PRO A 390 3.34 16.83 35.46
CA PRO A 390 3.32 16.10 36.72
C PRO A 390 3.88 14.67 36.59
N ASP A 391 4.66 14.22 37.57
CA ASP A 391 5.26 12.89 37.58
C ASP A 391 4.35 11.79 38.19
N VAL A 392 3.11 12.14 38.54
CA VAL A 392 2.15 11.27 39.26
C VAL A 392 1.81 9.96 38.54
N ARG A 393 2.02 9.90 37.21
CA ARG A 393 1.84 8.68 36.40
C ARG A 393 3.16 8.03 36.03
N VAL A 394 4.32 8.61 36.36
CA VAL A 394 5.62 8.00 36.05
C VAL A 394 5.76 6.69 36.83
N ARG A 395 6.08 5.64 36.09
CA ARG A 395 6.08 4.28 36.63
C ARG A 395 7.27 3.97 37.53
N ARG A 396 7.17 2.81 38.19
CA ARG A 396 8.14 2.26 39.14
C ARG A 396 9.49 1.89 38.54
N ASP A 397 9.54 1.65 37.23
CA ASP A 397 10.71 1.16 36.51
C ASP A 397 11.76 2.24 36.22
N ILE A 398 11.54 3.47 36.73
CA ILE A 398 12.38 4.64 36.53
C ILE A 398 12.97 5.06 37.87
N ASP A 399 14.30 5.16 37.92
CA ASP A 399 15.03 5.64 39.09
C ASP A 399 14.69 7.12 39.39
N ARG A 400 14.42 7.42 40.65
CA ARG A 400 14.11 8.78 41.15
C ARG A 400 15.32 9.48 41.74
N ALA A 401 16.44 8.80 41.92
CA ALA A 401 17.72 9.42 42.26
C ALA A 401 18.86 8.81 41.42
N PRO A 402 18.85 8.98 40.08
CA PRO A 402 19.90 8.46 39.23
C PRO A 402 21.28 8.94 39.69
N GLY A 403 22.17 8.01 40.01
CA GLY A 403 23.50 8.35 40.55
C GLY A 403 23.47 8.97 41.96
N GLY A 404 22.36 8.84 42.70
CA GLY A 404 22.14 9.41 44.02
C GLY A 404 21.58 10.83 44.04
N ASP A 405 21.27 11.42 42.88
CA ASP A 405 20.79 12.79 42.76
C ASP A 405 19.37 12.86 42.18
N HIS A 406 18.42 13.34 42.99
CA HIS A 406 17.03 13.49 42.58
C HIS A 406 16.83 14.58 41.52
N SER A 407 17.69 15.60 41.48
CA SER A 407 17.58 16.68 40.49
C SER A 407 17.70 16.16 39.06
N VAL A 408 18.50 15.11 38.85
CA VAL A 408 18.64 14.44 37.54
C VAL A 408 17.32 13.83 37.08
N PHE A 409 16.55 13.24 37.99
CA PHE A 409 15.22 12.74 37.66
C PHE A 409 14.30 13.90 37.26
N GLU A 410 14.26 14.95 38.07
CA GLU A 410 13.38 16.11 37.88
C GLU A 410 13.64 16.84 36.56
N THR A 411 14.90 16.98 36.14
CA THR A 411 15.27 17.76 34.94
C THR A 411 15.36 16.91 33.67
N ASN A 412 15.80 15.64 33.77
CA ASN A 412 16.13 14.85 32.57
C ASN A 412 15.16 13.69 32.33
N CYS A 413 14.81 12.94 33.37
CA CYS A 413 13.97 11.75 33.21
C CYS A 413 12.48 12.13 33.15
N ARG A 414 12.02 12.97 34.08
CA ARG A 414 10.61 13.39 34.16
C ARG A 414 10.13 14.00 32.86
N SER A 415 10.98 14.77 32.19
CA SER A 415 10.62 15.50 30.98
C SER A 415 10.11 14.61 29.85
N CYS A 416 10.67 13.41 29.67
CA CYS A 416 10.11 12.41 28.76
C CYS A 416 8.98 11.62 29.43
N HIS A 417 9.21 11.16 30.65
CA HIS A 417 8.39 10.12 31.26
C HIS A 417 7.01 10.59 31.69
N ALA A 418 6.86 11.83 32.15
CA ALA A 418 5.59 12.35 32.64
C ALA A 418 4.49 12.26 31.57
N GLY A 419 4.76 12.80 30.37
CA GLY A 419 3.82 12.71 29.24
C GLY A 419 3.62 11.27 28.76
N MET A 420 4.70 10.52 28.58
CA MET A 420 4.62 9.16 28.05
C MET A 420 3.86 8.20 28.96
N ASP A 421 4.13 8.23 30.26
CA ASP A 421 3.49 7.35 31.23
C ASP A 421 2.09 7.84 31.62
N GLY A 422 1.80 9.14 31.49
CA GLY A 422 0.45 9.66 31.54
C GLY A 422 -0.47 8.96 30.53
N MET A 423 0.00 8.84 29.28
CA MET A 423 -0.77 8.23 28.20
C MET A 423 -0.63 6.70 28.09
N ALA A 424 0.36 6.09 28.74
CA ALA A 424 0.65 4.65 28.61
C ALA A 424 -0.50 3.73 29.00
N GLY A 425 -1.41 4.20 29.86
CA GLY A 425 -2.60 3.43 30.26
C GLY A 425 -3.48 3.05 29.08
N ALA A 426 -3.57 3.86 28.03
CA ALA A 426 -4.33 3.53 26.82
C ALA A 426 -4.00 2.15 26.23
N PHE A 427 -2.75 1.69 26.39
CA PHE A 427 -2.28 0.41 25.87
C PHE A 427 -2.17 -0.69 26.94
N ALA A 428 -2.81 -0.52 28.11
CA ALA A 428 -2.63 -1.39 29.28
C ALA A 428 -2.88 -2.88 28.99
N PHE A 429 -3.78 -3.19 28.07
CA PHE A 429 -4.16 -4.57 27.75
C PHE A 429 -3.39 -5.20 26.60
N PHE A 430 -2.53 -4.44 25.90
CA PHE A 430 -1.83 -4.91 24.70
C PHE A 430 -0.40 -5.39 25.00
N ASN A 431 -0.02 -6.51 24.39
CA ASN A 431 1.35 -7.00 24.34
C ASN A 431 1.59 -7.76 23.03
N PHE A 432 2.80 -7.66 22.47
CA PHE A 432 3.15 -8.46 21.30
C PHE A 432 3.87 -9.74 21.72
N ASP A 433 3.38 -10.86 21.23
CA ASP A 433 4.01 -12.16 21.40
C ASP A 433 4.85 -12.52 20.18
N VAL A 434 6.12 -12.79 20.44
CA VAL A 434 7.15 -13.13 19.46
C VAL A 434 7.36 -14.64 19.34
N SER A 435 6.47 -15.46 19.92
CA SER A 435 6.56 -16.92 19.92
C SER A 435 6.44 -17.56 18.53
N SER A 436 6.00 -16.82 17.51
CA SER A 436 6.06 -17.21 16.10
C SER A 436 6.97 -16.25 15.32
N ASN A 437 7.54 -16.70 14.19
CA ASN A 437 8.44 -15.88 13.35
C ASN A 437 7.83 -14.54 12.89
N GLU A 438 6.50 -14.46 12.83
CA GLU A 438 5.78 -13.26 12.45
C GLU A 438 5.08 -12.58 13.66
N GLY A 439 4.75 -13.33 14.72
CA GLY A 439 4.23 -12.83 16.00
C GLY A 439 2.78 -12.33 15.96
N ILE A 440 2.17 -12.17 17.14
CA ILE A 440 0.76 -11.77 17.28
C ILE A 440 0.59 -10.67 18.32
N LEU A 441 -0.31 -9.72 18.04
CA LEU A 441 -0.78 -8.77 19.04
C LEU A 441 -1.79 -9.46 19.96
N ARG A 442 -1.44 -9.59 21.24
CA ARG A 442 -2.30 -10.16 22.27
C ARG A 442 -3.00 -9.06 23.06
N TYR A 443 -4.26 -9.33 23.39
CA TYR A 443 -5.11 -8.49 24.25
C TYR A 443 -5.53 -9.27 25.49
N ASN A 444 -5.47 -8.66 26.67
CA ASN A 444 -5.93 -9.29 27.91
C ASN A 444 -6.46 -8.28 28.94
N LYS A 445 -7.79 -8.11 28.99
CA LYS A 445 -8.49 -7.23 29.93
C LYS A 445 -8.54 -7.78 31.37
N ASN A 446 -8.90 -9.07 31.49
CA ASN A 446 -9.02 -9.80 32.77
C ASN A 446 -7.67 -10.01 33.48
N GLY A 447 -6.58 -9.65 32.80
CA GLY A 447 -5.23 -9.80 33.29
C GLY A 447 -4.75 -8.73 34.26
N LEU A 448 -5.46 -7.61 34.36
CA LEU A 448 -5.09 -6.54 35.28
C LEU A 448 -5.86 -6.60 36.61
N ASP A 449 -6.76 -7.57 36.77
CA ASP A 449 -7.58 -7.77 37.97
C ASP A 449 -6.78 -8.51 39.06
N GLY A 450 -5.86 -7.78 39.71
CA GLY A 450 -5.08 -8.27 40.85
C GLY A 450 -3.87 -7.40 41.16
N GLN A 451 -3.45 -7.33 42.43
CA GLN A 451 -2.08 -6.92 42.72
C GLN A 451 -1.15 -8.02 42.20
N PRO A 452 -0.12 -7.72 41.39
CA PRO A 452 0.86 -8.73 40.99
C PRO A 452 1.46 -9.42 42.21
N THR A 453 1.47 -10.76 42.24
CA THR A 453 2.16 -11.53 43.28
C THR A 453 3.62 -11.77 42.90
N GLU A 454 4.50 -12.06 43.86
CA GLU A 454 5.92 -12.39 43.59
C GLU A 454 6.09 -13.58 42.61
N GLN A 455 5.12 -14.48 42.57
CA GLN A 455 5.12 -15.67 41.72
C GLN A 455 4.76 -15.33 40.26
N ASP A 456 4.03 -14.23 40.04
CA ASP A 456 3.66 -13.75 38.70
C ASP A 456 4.88 -13.23 37.93
N PHE A 457 5.98 -12.88 38.57
CA PHE A 457 7.15 -12.37 37.87
C PHE A 457 7.91 -13.42 37.02
N SER A 458 7.58 -14.71 37.12
CA SER A 458 8.36 -15.81 36.54
C SER A 458 7.92 -16.37 35.17
N ALA A 459 6.74 -16.01 34.63
CA ALA A 459 6.21 -16.66 33.41
C ALA A 459 5.73 -15.65 32.36
N GLY A 460 6.33 -15.59 31.16
CA GLY A 460 6.16 -14.53 30.15
C GLY A 460 4.78 -14.25 29.53
N THR A 461 3.73 -14.03 30.31
CA THR A 461 2.40 -13.58 29.85
C THR A 461 2.27 -12.05 29.81
N ASN A 462 1.31 -11.54 29.01
CA ASN A 462 1.08 -10.13 28.63
C ASN A 462 1.17 -9.09 29.76
N GLN A 463 0.84 -9.46 30.99
CA GLN A 463 0.70 -8.56 32.13
C GLN A 463 2.04 -8.22 32.80
N LYS A 464 3.03 -9.10 32.66
CA LYS A 464 4.28 -9.08 33.44
C LYS A 464 5.35 -8.15 32.87
N LYS A 465 5.17 -7.70 31.62
CA LYS A 465 6.10 -6.76 30.98
C LYS A 465 5.82 -5.29 31.31
N GLN A 466 4.55 -4.91 31.50
CA GLN A 466 4.18 -3.55 31.92
C GLN A 466 4.48 -3.32 33.40
N TRP A 467 4.46 -4.39 34.19
CA TRP A 467 4.86 -4.44 35.59
C TRP A 467 6.31 -4.86 35.80
N ARG A 468 7.15 -4.79 34.75
CA ARG A 468 8.54 -5.29 34.77
C ARG A 468 9.20 -5.00 36.11
N GLN A 469 9.72 -6.07 36.71
CA GLN A 469 10.30 -6.31 38.03
C GLN A 469 11.29 -5.27 38.60
N ASN A 470 11.57 -4.17 37.89
CA ASN A 470 12.43 -3.12 38.41
C ASN A 470 11.62 -2.27 39.38
N ASN A 471 11.63 -2.66 40.65
CA ASN A 471 11.11 -1.88 41.76
C ASN A 471 12.07 -0.72 42.09
N MET A 472 12.64 -0.07 41.06
CA MET A 472 13.59 1.03 41.19
C MET A 472 13.00 2.14 42.05
N PHE A 473 11.71 2.40 41.88
CA PHE A 473 10.95 3.28 42.76
C PHE A 473 9.58 2.65 43.13
N PRO A 474 9.47 1.96 44.29
CA PRO A 474 8.26 1.22 44.66
C PRO A 474 7.00 2.06 44.82
N ALA A 475 7.14 3.34 45.16
CA ALA A 475 6.03 4.27 45.26
C ALA A 475 5.54 4.81 43.90
N GLY A 476 6.22 4.47 42.79
CA GLY A 476 5.82 4.88 41.44
C GLY A 476 4.50 4.26 40.99
N HIS A 477 3.96 4.80 39.90
CA HIS A 477 2.64 4.43 39.39
C HIS A 477 2.59 2.98 38.87
N LEU A 478 1.47 2.30 39.12
CA LEU A 478 1.13 1.00 38.57
C LEU A 478 -0.02 1.15 37.58
N ILE A 479 0.16 0.65 36.36
CA ILE A 479 -0.92 0.53 35.37
C ILE A 479 -1.82 -0.63 35.80
N LYS A 480 -3.06 -0.31 36.18
CA LYS A 480 -4.10 -1.26 36.63
C LYS A 480 -5.30 -1.33 35.70
N ASN A 481 -5.45 -0.36 34.81
CA ASN A 481 -6.56 -0.22 33.89
C ASN A 481 -6.11 0.59 32.67
N ASN A 482 -7.02 0.79 31.73
CA ASN A 482 -6.80 1.56 30.51
C ASN A 482 -7.05 3.07 30.64
N THR A 483 -7.10 3.62 31.86
CA THR A 483 -7.22 5.08 32.05
C THR A 483 -5.91 5.78 31.70
N TRP A 484 -5.99 6.96 31.10
CA TRP A 484 -4.83 7.74 30.72
C TRP A 484 -5.03 9.23 30.98
N PHE A 485 -3.93 9.96 31.07
CA PHE A 485 -3.87 11.42 31.21
C PHE A 485 -2.94 12.02 30.15
N ASN A 486 -3.38 13.08 29.50
CA ASN A 486 -2.58 13.87 28.57
C ASN A 486 -2.09 15.15 29.24
N PHE A 487 -0.97 15.07 29.96
CA PHE A 487 -0.37 16.23 30.60
C PHE A 487 0.19 17.28 29.62
N TRP A 488 0.34 16.93 28.34
CA TRP A 488 0.80 17.86 27.31
C TRP A 488 -0.29 18.84 26.85
N SER A 489 -1.55 18.57 27.19
CA SER A 489 -2.68 19.43 26.81
C SER A 489 -2.78 20.73 27.61
N SER A 490 -2.05 20.86 28.73
CA SER A 490 -2.15 22.05 29.59
C SER A 490 -0.84 22.37 30.34
N GLY A 491 -0.52 23.66 30.49
CA GLY A 491 0.47 24.15 31.45
C GLY A 491 1.94 24.04 31.05
N GLY A 492 2.28 23.30 29.98
CA GLY A 492 3.65 23.09 29.51
C GLY A 492 3.90 23.52 28.06
N PRO A 493 5.13 23.35 27.53
CA PRO A 493 5.48 23.69 26.15
C PRO A 493 4.67 22.92 25.10
N ASN A 494 4.24 21.69 25.41
CA ASN A 494 3.53 20.84 24.46
C ASN A 494 2.06 21.24 24.23
N VAL A 495 1.57 22.31 24.88
CA VAL A 495 0.30 22.95 24.49
C VAL A 495 0.37 23.48 23.05
N ALA A 496 1.58 23.78 22.56
CA ALA A 496 1.85 24.23 21.20
C ALA A 496 1.54 23.17 20.13
N LEU A 497 1.27 21.92 20.50
CA LEU A 497 0.79 20.87 19.59
C LEU A 497 -0.65 21.12 19.11
N GLY A 498 -1.37 22.10 19.70
CA GLY A 498 -2.66 22.57 19.22
C GLY A 498 -3.80 21.58 19.46
N TRP A 499 -3.95 21.12 20.69
CA TRP A 499 -4.99 20.16 21.11
C TRP A 499 -6.40 20.72 20.91
N ARG A 500 -7.25 20.01 20.15
CA ARG A 500 -8.66 20.39 19.91
C ARG A 500 -9.61 19.29 20.35
N LEU A 501 -10.75 19.71 20.90
CA LEU A 501 -11.78 18.80 21.41
C LEU A 501 -12.22 17.84 20.28
N PRO A 502 -12.09 16.52 20.48
CA PRO A 502 -12.68 15.57 19.56
C PRO A 502 -14.21 15.66 19.58
N ASP A 503 -14.81 15.16 18.51
CA ASP A 503 -16.26 14.97 18.44
C ASP A 503 -16.76 14.07 19.57
N GLY A 504 -18.06 14.14 19.88
CA GLY A 504 -18.68 13.26 20.87
C GLY A 504 -18.34 13.56 22.35
N GLY A 505 -17.56 14.62 22.63
CA GLY A 505 -17.32 15.11 23.98
C GLY A 505 -16.17 14.44 24.74
N GLN A 506 -15.26 13.76 24.03
CA GLN A 506 -14.04 13.19 24.61
C GLN A 506 -13.16 14.30 25.23
N SER A 507 -12.67 14.07 26.45
CA SER A 507 -11.78 15.00 27.15
C SER A 507 -10.37 15.01 26.53
N LEU A 508 -9.76 16.20 26.49
CA LEU A 508 -8.38 16.39 26.03
C LEU A 508 -7.34 15.93 27.04
N THR A 509 -7.68 16.00 28.33
CA THR A 509 -6.74 15.84 29.44
C THR A 509 -6.73 14.42 30.00
N GLU A 510 -7.79 13.65 29.77
CA GLU A 510 -7.96 12.30 30.31
C GLU A 510 -8.94 11.47 29.49
N GLY A 511 -8.87 10.16 29.63
CA GLY A 511 -9.80 9.24 29.00
C GLY A 511 -9.55 7.79 29.37
N THR A 512 -10.31 6.91 28.73
CA THR A 512 -10.22 5.47 28.93
C THR A 512 -10.12 4.78 27.57
N GLY A 513 -9.18 3.83 27.47
CA GLY A 513 -8.96 3.06 26.25
C GLY A 513 -8.15 3.81 25.19
N ALA A 514 -7.58 3.05 24.27
CA ALA A 514 -6.73 3.57 23.21
C ALA A 514 -7.50 4.34 22.13
N HIS A 515 -8.79 4.04 21.94
CA HIS A 515 -9.66 4.75 21.00
C HIS A 515 -9.76 6.23 21.34
N ALA A 516 -10.14 6.52 22.58
CA ALA A 516 -10.26 7.88 23.10
C ALA A 516 -8.94 8.66 23.01
N LEU A 517 -7.80 7.99 23.30
CA LEU A 517 -6.49 8.61 23.13
C LEU A 517 -6.22 8.90 21.65
N GLY A 518 -6.56 7.96 20.78
CA GLY A 518 -6.54 8.10 19.33
C GLY A 518 -7.29 9.33 18.85
N GLU A 519 -8.50 9.56 19.34
CA GLU A 519 -9.32 10.73 19.00
C GLU A 519 -8.64 12.03 19.39
N VAL A 520 -8.10 12.12 20.62
CA VAL A 520 -7.33 13.30 21.06
C VAL A 520 -6.10 13.53 20.19
N LEU A 521 -5.37 12.47 19.85
CA LEU A 521 -4.17 12.59 19.02
C LEU A 521 -4.48 12.92 17.55
N ALA A 522 -5.59 12.43 17.02
CA ALA A 522 -6.06 12.69 15.65
C ALA A 522 -6.51 14.15 15.47
N ASN A 523 -6.99 14.78 16.54
CA ASN A 523 -7.56 16.12 16.51
C ASN A 523 -6.55 17.24 16.81
N ALA A 524 -5.29 16.95 17.13
CA ALA A 524 -4.29 18.01 17.35
C ALA A 524 -3.84 18.68 16.04
N GLU A 525 -3.51 19.98 16.09
CA GLU A 525 -2.95 20.74 14.95
C GLU A 525 -1.69 20.08 14.40
N ALA A 526 -0.83 19.57 15.29
CA ALA A 526 0.40 18.87 14.92
C ALA A 526 0.18 17.62 14.05
N PHE A 527 -0.99 16.97 14.13
CA PHE A 527 -1.33 15.87 13.24
C PHE A 527 -1.43 16.34 11.79
N SER A 528 -2.26 17.35 11.55
CA SER A 528 -2.52 17.89 10.22
C SER A 528 -1.29 18.60 9.66
N ASP A 529 -0.56 19.33 10.50
CA ASP A 529 0.71 19.96 10.13
C ASP A 529 1.72 18.91 9.64
N CYS A 530 1.83 17.77 10.34
CA CYS A 530 2.71 16.70 9.89
C CYS A 530 2.23 16.10 8.56
N MET A 531 0.93 15.83 8.39
CA MET A 531 0.42 15.28 7.13
C MET A 531 0.67 16.23 5.95
N ALA A 532 0.46 17.53 6.14
CA ALA A 532 0.72 18.56 5.12
C ALA A 532 2.22 18.66 4.78
N ASN A 533 3.10 18.67 5.78
CA ASN A 533 4.55 18.70 5.53
C ASN A 533 5.03 17.43 4.80
N ARG A 534 4.52 16.25 5.15
CA ARG A 534 4.86 15.01 4.43
C ARG A 534 4.40 15.03 2.98
N ALA A 535 3.18 15.49 2.75
CA ALA A 535 2.66 15.65 1.40
C ALA A 535 3.53 16.66 0.62
N PHE A 536 3.92 17.77 1.23
CA PHE A 536 4.82 18.76 0.63
C PHE A 536 6.18 18.15 0.29
N GLU A 537 6.87 17.54 1.25
CA GLU A 537 8.18 16.91 1.00
C GLU A 537 8.10 15.81 -0.06
N ARG A 538 7.02 15.03 -0.08
CA ARG A 538 6.84 13.97 -1.09
C ARG A 538 6.64 14.53 -2.48
N VAL A 539 5.85 15.60 -2.61
CA VAL A 539 5.43 16.17 -3.90
C VAL A 539 6.42 17.22 -4.40
N CYS A 540 7.03 18.05 -3.55
CA CYS A 540 8.04 19.05 -3.89
C CYS A 540 9.48 18.49 -3.87
N LEU A 541 9.74 17.36 -3.19
CA LEU A 541 11.08 16.77 -2.97
C LEU A 541 12.06 17.68 -2.20
N ARG A 542 11.52 18.50 -1.30
CA ARG A 542 12.26 19.39 -0.40
C ARG A 542 11.38 19.81 0.76
N VAL A 543 12.00 20.33 1.81
CA VAL A 543 11.29 21.04 2.89
C VAL A 543 10.75 22.39 2.39
N PRO A 544 9.65 22.91 2.98
CA PRO A 544 9.12 24.22 2.62
C PRO A 544 10.08 25.34 3.02
N THR A 545 10.15 26.39 2.19
CA THR A 545 10.78 27.66 2.57
C THR A 545 9.94 28.39 3.63
N PRO A 546 10.47 29.41 4.33
CA PRO A 546 9.69 30.13 5.35
C PRO A 546 8.36 30.70 4.86
N PHE A 547 8.28 31.15 3.60
CA PHE A 547 7.03 31.63 3.01
C PHE A 547 6.07 30.48 2.72
N GLU A 548 6.56 29.40 2.11
CA GLU A 548 5.75 28.21 1.84
C GLU A 548 5.29 27.51 3.10
N SER A 549 6.03 27.59 4.21
CA SER A 549 5.59 27.06 5.50
C SER A 549 4.27 27.68 5.95
N LEU A 550 3.99 28.95 5.59
CA LEU A 550 2.68 29.57 5.84
C LEU A 550 1.59 28.96 4.97
N LEU A 551 1.89 28.66 3.70
CA LEU A 551 0.98 27.99 2.77
C LEU A 551 0.71 26.55 3.19
N VAL A 552 1.74 25.77 3.53
CA VAL A 552 1.61 24.40 4.04
C VAL A 552 0.78 24.37 5.33
N LYS A 553 0.97 25.36 6.21
CA LYS A 553 0.15 25.50 7.42
C LYS A 553 -1.31 25.88 7.11
N GLN A 554 -1.57 26.63 6.05
CA GLN A 554 -2.95 26.81 5.55
C GLN A 554 -3.51 25.51 4.99
N MET A 555 -2.73 24.76 4.20
CA MET A 555 -3.15 23.45 3.67
C MET A 555 -3.46 22.44 4.78
N ALA A 556 -2.77 22.50 5.92
CA ALA A 556 -3.10 21.69 7.10
C ALA A 556 -4.49 22.03 7.66
N ARG A 557 -4.87 23.32 7.72
CA ARG A 557 -6.22 23.75 8.13
C ARG A 557 -7.29 23.39 7.11
N ASP A 558 -6.97 23.54 5.82
CA ASP A 558 -7.89 23.17 4.73
C ASP A 558 -8.06 21.65 4.67
N PHE A 559 -7.02 20.88 5.01
CA PHE A 559 -7.13 19.44 5.19
C PHE A 559 -8.08 19.07 6.33
N GLU A 560 -8.11 19.81 7.43
CA GLU A 560 -9.05 19.58 8.54
C GLU A 560 -10.49 19.92 8.15
N SER A 561 -10.70 21.13 7.61
CA SER A 561 -12.02 21.67 7.28
C SER A 561 -12.61 21.15 5.97
N GLY A 562 -11.75 20.60 5.11
CA GLY A 562 -12.09 19.95 3.87
C GLY A 562 -11.91 20.81 2.62
N PHE A 563 -11.83 20.11 1.48
CA PHE A 563 -11.69 20.71 0.15
C PHE A 563 -13.02 20.65 -0.62
N ASP A 564 -13.87 21.66 -0.46
CA ASP A 564 -15.22 21.70 -1.05
C ASP A 564 -15.24 21.54 -2.58
N ASP A 565 -14.22 22.07 -3.25
CA ASP A 565 -14.06 21.98 -4.70
C ASP A 565 -13.65 20.59 -5.19
N LEU A 566 -13.35 19.67 -4.27
CA LEU A 566 -13.07 18.26 -4.56
C LEU A 566 -14.22 17.32 -4.20
N SER A 567 -15.39 17.86 -3.84
CA SER A 567 -16.60 17.09 -3.50
C SER A 567 -17.07 16.14 -4.63
N GLU A 568 -16.72 16.43 -5.88
CA GLU A 568 -17.01 15.54 -7.02
C GLU A 568 -16.22 14.22 -7.00
N PHE A 569 -15.15 14.12 -6.19
CA PHE A 569 -14.26 12.95 -6.13
C PHE A 569 -14.53 12.02 -4.94
N GLY A 570 -15.57 12.25 -4.14
CA GLY A 570 -15.94 11.37 -3.04
C GLY A 570 -16.81 12.04 -1.97
N ALA A 571 -17.32 11.22 -1.04
CA ALA A 571 -18.27 11.66 -0.02
C ALA A 571 -17.65 12.49 1.11
N ASN A 572 -16.33 12.46 1.31
CA ASN A 572 -15.66 13.17 2.40
C ASN A 572 -14.64 14.18 1.86
N THR A 573 -14.82 15.44 2.24
CA THR A 573 -13.91 16.55 1.94
C THR A 573 -12.94 16.79 3.09
N GLU A 574 -13.36 16.56 4.35
CA GLU A 574 -12.56 16.69 5.56
C GLU A 574 -11.55 15.54 5.70
N TYR A 575 -10.34 15.89 6.10
CA TYR A 575 -9.18 15.01 6.18
C TYR A 575 -8.98 14.17 4.91
N ASN A 576 -9.32 14.71 3.73
CA ASN A 576 -9.13 14.02 2.45
C ASN A 576 -7.66 14.05 2.03
N PHE A 577 -6.96 12.93 2.24
CA PHE A 577 -5.51 12.86 2.01
C PHE A 577 -5.13 12.95 0.52
N VAL A 578 -5.98 12.44 -0.38
CA VAL A 578 -5.77 12.59 -1.83
C VAL A 578 -5.97 14.05 -2.24
N GLY A 579 -6.95 14.73 -1.66
CA GLY A 579 -7.15 16.17 -1.83
C GLY A 579 -5.95 16.98 -1.38
N LEU A 580 -5.40 16.67 -0.20
CA LEU A 580 -4.19 17.33 0.31
C LEU A 580 -3.00 17.19 -0.64
N ILE A 581 -2.74 15.97 -1.15
CA ILE A 581 -1.67 15.73 -2.13
C ILE A 581 -1.92 16.51 -3.43
N SER A 582 -3.18 16.57 -3.88
CA SER A 582 -3.58 17.29 -5.08
C SER A 582 -3.37 18.82 -4.94
N LYS A 583 -3.82 19.42 -3.84
CA LYS A 583 -3.62 20.85 -3.56
C LYS A 583 -2.15 21.21 -3.42
N ILE A 584 -1.38 20.38 -2.73
CA ILE A 584 0.08 20.55 -2.66
C ILE A 584 0.74 20.38 -4.02
N SER A 585 0.23 19.52 -4.89
CA SER A 585 0.72 19.41 -6.27
C SER A 585 0.53 20.71 -7.04
N ALA A 586 -0.59 21.42 -6.84
CA ALA A 586 -0.78 22.75 -7.41
C ALA A 586 0.20 23.79 -6.87
N ILE A 587 0.63 23.69 -5.60
CA ILE A 587 1.69 24.56 -5.05
C ILE A 587 3.05 24.21 -5.67
N CYS A 588 3.41 22.94 -5.73
CA CYS A 588 4.73 22.48 -6.17
C CYS A 588 4.94 22.56 -7.69
N PHE A 589 3.87 22.50 -8.47
CA PHE A 589 3.90 22.46 -9.94
C PHE A 589 3.10 23.57 -10.59
N GLY A 590 2.35 24.38 -9.86
CA GLY A 590 1.61 25.51 -10.43
C GLY A 590 2.55 26.53 -11.09
N ASN A 591 2.05 27.22 -12.11
CA ASN A 591 2.81 28.29 -12.75
C ASN A 591 2.87 29.49 -11.81
N GLU A 592 4.09 29.99 -11.56
CA GLU A 592 4.30 31.35 -11.03
C GLU A 592 3.84 32.41 -12.02
#